data_AF-A0A9D5PE12-F1
#
_entry.id   AF-A0A9D5PE12-F1
#
_cell.length_a   1.000
_cell.length_b   1.000
_cell.length_c   1.000
_cell.angle_alpha   90.00
_cell.angle_beta   90.00
_cell.angle_gamma   90.00
#
_symmetry.space_group_name_H-M   'P 1'
#
loop_
_entity.id
_entity.type
_entity.pdbx_description
1 polymer ?
#
loop_
_entity_poly.entity_id
_entity_poly.type
_entity_poly.pdbx_seq_one_letter_code
_entity_poly.pdbx_strand_id
1 'polypeptide(L)'
;MAELIGDDFNLLQVMSRFGIALGFGDKSVDEVCRENNVDTDTFLAVCNFVSQGLKPSFDEYMSLHVESLLAYLRKSHTFYLDFLLPGIRHMFVEAVDCSTRNEIGFLILKFFDDYVAEIKCHQDYESDHFFTYVENLLKGVRPADVCLQHFEDDHVHLDHDKLIAQKMADLKNIIIRYSPSSANKDLLNDALMHLCRFEKDMDIHTRLEDTIFIPVVSMLESQVEVNDGESEVLANETNEKDPLSQREKEIITCVVKGQTNKEIADTLCIAMHTVLTHRRNIAKKLDIHTPAGLVIYAIVHGIVKVEDIKDLQYS
;
A
#
# COMPACT_ATOMS: atom_id res chain seq x y z
N MET A 1 -21.22 -0.74 22.95
CA MET A 1 -20.81 -1.08 21.57
C MET A 1 -21.98 -1.05 20.58
N ALA A 2 -23.13 -1.65 20.89
CA ALA A 2 -24.29 -1.70 19.99
C ALA A 2 -24.77 -0.31 19.53
N GLU A 3 -24.90 0.64 20.46
CA GLU A 3 -25.34 2.01 20.18
C GLU A 3 -24.39 2.73 19.21
N LEU A 4 -23.08 2.63 19.45
CA LEU A 4 -22.04 3.21 18.59
C LEU A 4 -22.17 2.77 17.13
N ILE A 5 -22.42 1.48 16.88
CA ILE A 5 -22.62 0.94 15.53
C ILE A 5 -23.99 1.34 14.97
N GLY A 6 -25.00 1.40 15.83
CA GLY A 6 -26.36 1.82 15.47
C GLY A 6 -26.40 3.25 14.93
N ASP A 7 -25.51 4.11 15.41
CA ASP A 7 -25.35 5.49 14.94
C ASP A 7 -24.62 5.57 13.58
N ASP A 8 -23.66 4.66 13.33
CA ASP A 8 -22.94 4.58 12.05
C ASP A 8 -22.53 3.15 11.66
N PHE A 9 -23.22 2.58 10.66
CA PHE A 9 -22.94 1.25 10.15
C PHE A 9 -21.60 1.11 9.40
N ASN A 10 -20.94 2.22 9.03
CA ASN A 10 -19.58 2.13 8.46
C ASN A 10 -18.59 1.54 9.49
N LEU A 11 -18.90 1.64 10.80
CA LEU A 11 -18.10 1.07 11.86
C LEU A 11 -18.10 -0.46 11.90
N LEU A 12 -19.04 -1.13 11.21
CA LEU A 12 -18.99 -2.59 11.06
C LEU A 12 -17.68 -3.06 10.44
N GLN A 13 -17.19 -2.32 9.44
CA GLN A 13 -15.93 -2.65 8.80
C GLN A 13 -14.73 -2.36 9.72
N VAL A 14 -14.81 -1.29 10.51
CA VAL A 14 -13.79 -0.97 11.53
C VAL A 14 -13.65 -2.10 12.54
N MET A 15 -14.77 -2.59 13.07
CA MET A 15 -14.78 -3.71 14.00
C MET A 15 -14.14 -4.96 13.42
N SER A 16 -14.53 -5.33 12.19
CA SER A 16 -13.98 -6.50 11.53
C SER A 16 -12.45 -6.39 11.36
N ARG A 17 -11.92 -5.20 11.11
CA ARG A 17 -10.48 -4.94 10.96
C ARG A 17 -9.71 -4.99 12.28
N PHE A 18 -10.35 -4.61 13.38
CA PHE A 18 -9.84 -4.86 14.73
C PHE A 18 -10.00 -6.31 15.21
N GLY A 19 -10.61 -7.18 14.39
CA GLY A 19 -10.87 -8.58 14.76
C GLY A 19 -12.03 -8.77 15.74
N ILE A 20 -12.88 -7.75 15.91
CA ILE A 20 -14.03 -7.79 16.82
C ILE A 20 -15.24 -8.36 16.08
N ALA A 21 -15.71 -9.53 16.52
CA ALA A 21 -16.91 -10.15 15.98
C ALA A 21 -18.20 -9.53 16.57
N LEU A 22 -19.29 -9.56 15.79
CA LEU A 22 -20.62 -9.21 16.28
C LEU A 22 -21.12 -10.21 17.32
N GLY A 23 -22.08 -9.80 18.15
CA GLY A 23 -22.66 -10.65 19.21
C GLY A 23 -22.16 -10.34 20.62
N PHE A 24 -21.73 -9.10 20.88
CA PHE A 24 -21.22 -8.64 22.18
C PHE A 24 -22.31 -8.32 23.23
N GLY A 25 -23.60 -8.41 22.88
CA GLY A 25 -24.70 -8.12 23.80
C GLY A 25 -24.68 -6.67 24.31
N ASP A 26 -24.88 -6.48 25.62
CA ASP A 26 -24.94 -5.16 26.27
C ASP A 26 -23.58 -4.64 26.74
N LYS A 27 -22.47 -5.28 26.31
CA LYS A 27 -21.12 -4.88 26.72
C LYS A 27 -20.78 -3.47 26.24
N SER A 28 -20.09 -2.74 27.11
CA SER A 28 -19.50 -1.44 26.81
C SER A 28 -18.43 -1.56 25.73
N VAL A 29 -18.00 -0.42 25.16
CA VAL A 29 -16.92 -0.43 24.15
C VAL A 29 -15.63 -0.98 24.75
N ASP A 30 -15.27 -0.53 25.96
CA ASP A 30 -14.07 -0.97 26.66
C ASP A 30 -14.07 -2.47 26.96
N GLU A 31 -15.19 -3.01 27.46
CA GLU A 31 -15.30 -4.45 27.71
C GLU A 31 -15.08 -5.29 26.45
N VAL A 32 -15.64 -4.86 25.31
CA VAL A 32 -15.47 -5.55 24.04
C VAL A 32 -14.03 -5.43 23.53
N CYS A 33 -13.41 -4.26 23.60
CA CYS A 33 -12.02 -4.07 23.16
C CYS A 33 -11.07 -4.94 23.99
N ARG A 34 -11.20 -4.92 25.31
CA ARG A 34 -10.40 -5.75 26.23
C ARG A 34 -10.54 -7.25 25.97
N GLU A 35 -11.75 -7.74 25.71
CA GLU A 35 -11.97 -9.16 25.39
C GLU A 35 -11.35 -9.60 24.06
N ASN A 36 -11.13 -8.67 23.13
CA ASN A 36 -10.53 -8.93 21.82
C ASN A 36 -9.04 -8.53 21.75
N ASN A 37 -8.43 -8.15 22.88
CA ASN A 37 -7.05 -7.62 22.94
C ASN A 37 -6.82 -6.42 22.04
N VAL A 38 -7.81 -5.52 21.97
CA VAL A 38 -7.74 -4.26 21.24
C VAL A 38 -7.62 -3.12 22.25
N ASP A 39 -6.73 -2.17 21.98
CA ASP A 39 -6.64 -0.96 22.77
C ASP A 39 -7.88 -0.06 22.56
N THR A 40 -8.57 0.28 23.65
CA THR A 40 -9.85 1.00 23.61
C THR A 40 -9.70 2.41 23.05
N ASP A 41 -8.64 3.13 23.42
CA ASP A 41 -8.40 4.51 22.96
C ASP A 41 -8.12 4.51 21.45
N THR A 42 -7.28 3.59 20.99
CA THR A 42 -6.99 3.39 19.56
C THR A 42 -8.25 3.04 18.78
N PHE A 43 -9.07 2.12 19.29
CA PHE A 43 -10.34 1.76 18.66
C PHE A 43 -11.27 2.97 18.50
N LEU A 44 -11.44 3.77 19.57
CA LEU A 44 -12.28 4.96 19.55
C LEU A 44 -11.73 6.04 18.63
N ALA A 45 -10.41 6.27 18.63
CA ALA A 45 -9.76 7.21 17.72
C ALA A 45 -10.03 6.85 16.26
N VAL A 46 -9.89 5.57 15.89
CA VAL A 46 -10.22 5.10 14.54
C VAL A 46 -11.72 5.21 14.24
N CYS A 47 -12.61 4.87 15.17
CA CYS A 47 -14.06 5.03 14.97
C CYS A 47 -14.45 6.49 14.71
N ASN A 48 -13.93 7.42 15.53
CA ASN A 48 -14.18 8.86 15.38
C ASN A 48 -13.64 9.39 14.05
N PHE A 49 -12.47 8.91 13.63
CA PHE A 49 -11.88 9.29 12.35
C PHE A 49 -12.69 8.77 11.15
N VAL A 50 -13.08 7.50 11.17
CA VAL A 50 -13.83 6.87 10.07
C VAL A 50 -15.24 7.46 9.95
N SER A 51 -15.91 7.69 11.08
CA SER A 51 -17.29 8.17 11.09
C SER A 51 -17.39 9.68 10.77
N GLN A 52 -16.51 10.49 11.37
CA GLN A 52 -16.66 11.95 11.36
C GLN A 52 -15.44 12.70 10.80
N GLY A 53 -14.35 12.00 10.48
CA GLY A 53 -13.09 12.63 10.06
C GLY A 53 -12.38 13.39 11.19
N LEU A 54 -12.73 13.11 12.44
CA LEU A 54 -12.14 13.77 13.60
C LEU A 54 -10.72 13.26 13.84
N LYS A 55 -9.77 14.19 13.88
CA LYS A 55 -8.38 13.90 14.24
C LYS A 55 -8.26 13.76 15.76
N PRO A 56 -7.39 12.87 16.27
CA PRO A 56 -7.06 12.86 17.69
C PRO A 56 -6.55 14.22 18.16
N SER A 57 -6.87 14.58 19.39
CA SER A 57 -6.23 15.67 20.13
C SER A 57 -4.79 15.29 20.50
N PHE A 58 -4.01 16.26 20.95
CA PHE A 58 -2.61 16.04 21.33
C PHE A 58 -2.46 14.95 22.40
N ASP A 59 -3.32 14.95 23.42
CA ASP A 59 -3.27 13.95 24.49
C ASP A 59 -3.70 12.57 24.00
N GLU A 60 -4.69 12.50 23.10
CA GLU A 60 -5.13 11.24 22.49
C GLU A 60 -4.04 10.62 21.62
N TYR A 61 -3.29 11.41 20.84
CA TYR A 61 -2.16 10.89 20.05
C TYR A 61 -1.14 10.14 20.90
N MET A 62 -0.91 10.62 22.14
CA MET A 62 0.07 10.02 23.06
C MET A 62 -0.42 8.70 23.68
N SER A 63 -1.73 8.40 23.64
CA SER A 63 -2.29 7.15 24.16
C SER A 63 -2.50 6.08 23.09
N LEU A 64 -2.33 6.39 21.80
CA LEU A 64 -2.56 5.43 20.72
C LEU A 64 -1.47 4.35 20.65
N HIS A 65 -1.89 3.11 20.44
CA HIS A 65 -1.00 1.95 20.31
C HIS A 65 -0.68 1.68 18.84
N VAL A 66 0.61 1.78 18.49
CA VAL A 66 1.12 1.53 17.12
C VAL A 66 0.80 0.10 16.67
N GLU A 67 0.92 -0.89 17.56
CA GLU A 67 0.60 -2.29 17.25
C GLU A 67 -0.86 -2.48 16.83
N SER A 68 -1.79 -1.78 17.49
CA SER A 68 -3.22 -1.85 17.17
C SER A 68 -3.53 -1.21 15.83
N LEU A 69 -2.93 -0.05 15.52
CA LEU A 69 -3.05 0.61 14.23
C LEU A 69 -2.44 -0.23 13.10
N LEU A 70 -1.24 -0.77 13.31
CA LEU A 70 -0.56 -1.62 12.33
C LEU A 70 -1.38 -2.89 12.04
N ALA A 71 -1.92 -3.54 13.07
CA ALA A 71 -2.80 -4.69 12.91
C ALA A 71 -4.07 -4.34 12.13
N TYR A 72 -4.69 -3.18 12.41
CA TYR A 72 -5.86 -2.67 11.70
C TYR A 72 -5.58 -2.43 10.20
N LEU A 73 -4.45 -1.81 9.86
CA LEU A 73 -4.05 -1.55 8.47
C LEU A 73 -3.79 -2.86 7.71
N ARG A 74 -3.03 -3.80 8.28
CA ARG A 74 -2.81 -5.13 7.69
C ARG A 74 -4.13 -5.89 7.46
N LYS A 75 -5.06 -5.82 8.41
CA LYS A 75 -6.39 -6.41 8.26
C LYS A 75 -7.24 -5.70 7.19
N SER A 76 -7.02 -4.40 6.97
CA SER A 76 -7.64 -3.67 5.87
C SER A 76 -7.15 -4.18 4.52
N HIS A 77 -5.83 -4.31 4.34
CA HIS A 77 -5.23 -4.89 3.12
C HIS A 77 -5.75 -6.29 2.82
N THR A 78 -5.75 -7.17 3.84
CA THR A 78 -6.29 -8.54 3.73
C THR A 78 -7.76 -8.52 3.29
N PHE A 79 -8.59 -7.67 3.90
CA PHE A 79 -10.01 -7.57 3.53
C PHE A 79 -10.20 -7.12 2.08
N TYR A 80 -9.39 -6.18 1.60
CA TYR A 80 -9.47 -5.69 0.23
C TYR A 80 -9.15 -6.80 -0.78
N LEU A 81 -7.99 -7.44 -0.64
CA LEU A 81 -7.48 -8.40 -1.61
C LEU A 81 -8.15 -9.78 -1.53
N ASP A 82 -8.54 -10.22 -0.33
CA ASP A 82 -9.03 -11.59 -0.14
C ASP A 82 -10.56 -11.71 -0.13
N PHE A 83 -11.27 -10.59 0.05
CA PHE A 83 -12.73 -10.60 0.15
C PHE A 83 -13.40 -9.61 -0.82
N LEU A 84 -13.13 -8.31 -0.68
CA LEU A 84 -13.89 -7.28 -1.39
C LEU A 84 -13.64 -7.28 -2.90
N LEU A 85 -12.38 -7.19 -3.33
CA LEU A 85 -12.03 -7.16 -4.75
C LEU A 85 -12.35 -8.48 -5.47
N PRO A 86 -12.10 -9.67 -4.89
CA PRO A 86 -12.58 -10.93 -5.47
C PRO A 86 -14.10 -10.99 -5.62
N GLY A 87 -14.85 -10.45 -4.64
CA GLY A 87 -16.31 -10.35 -4.72
C GLY A 87 -16.76 -9.49 -5.91
N ILE A 88 -16.17 -8.29 -6.07
CA ILE A 88 -16.46 -7.41 -7.21
C ILE A 88 -16.08 -8.09 -8.53
N ARG A 89 -14.94 -8.78 -8.57
CA ARG A 89 -14.52 -9.54 -9.75
C ARG A 89 -15.56 -10.56 -10.18
N HIS A 90 -16.10 -11.31 -9.23
CA HIS A 90 -17.11 -12.32 -9.49
C HIS A 90 -18.37 -11.69 -10.11
N MET A 91 -18.81 -10.54 -9.58
CA MET A 91 -19.92 -9.78 -10.15
C MET A 91 -19.66 -9.37 -11.61
N PHE A 92 -18.44 -8.92 -11.95
CA PHE A 92 -18.11 -8.62 -13.34
C PHE A 92 -18.16 -9.86 -14.24
N VAL A 93 -17.61 -10.99 -13.79
CA VAL A 93 -17.65 -12.25 -14.56
C VAL A 93 -19.09 -12.69 -14.84
N GLU A 94 -19.99 -12.53 -13.88
CA GLU A 94 -21.41 -12.84 -14.08
C GLU A 94 -22.15 -11.80 -14.92
N ALA A 95 -21.70 -10.55 -14.89
CA ALA A 95 -22.40 -9.45 -15.54
C ALA A 95 -22.07 -9.29 -17.02
N VAL A 96 -20.86 -9.64 -17.47
CA VAL A 96 -20.40 -9.39 -18.84
C VAL A 96 -20.05 -10.67 -19.61
N ASP A 97 -20.40 -10.71 -20.90
CA ASP A 97 -19.92 -11.76 -21.80
C ASP A 97 -18.44 -11.55 -22.13
N CYS A 98 -17.64 -12.59 -21.91
CA CYS A 98 -16.19 -12.60 -22.12
C CYS A 98 -15.75 -13.69 -23.11
N SER A 99 -16.70 -14.29 -23.83
CA SER A 99 -16.43 -15.37 -24.79
C SER A 99 -15.57 -14.92 -25.97
N THR A 100 -15.68 -13.65 -26.38
CA THR A 100 -14.90 -13.06 -27.47
C THR A 100 -13.78 -12.16 -26.93
N ARG A 101 -12.54 -12.44 -27.31
CA ARG A 101 -11.39 -11.54 -27.03
C ARG A 101 -11.61 -10.16 -27.68
N ASN A 102 -11.19 -9.11 -26.97
CA ASN A 102 -11.29 -7.70 -27.38
C ASN A 102 -12.70 -7.09 -27.37
N GLU A 103 -13.71 -7.79 -26.87
CA GLU A 103 -14.99 -7.16 -26.53
C GLU A 103 -14.87 -6.37 -25.23
N ILE A 104 -15.79 -5.40 -25.06
CA ILE A 104 -15.77 -4.49 -23.90
C ILE A 104 -15.86 -5.26 -22.58
N GLY A 105 -16.61 -6.36 -22.52
CA GLY A 105 -16.67 -7.23 -21.34
C GLY A 105 -15.29 -7.78 -20.94
N PHE A 106 -14.55 -8.32 -21.90
CA PHE A 106 -13.17 -8.78 -21.69
C PHE A 106 -12.24 -7.64 -21.23
N LEU A 107 -12.37 -6.45 -21.82
CA LEU A 107 -11.56 -5.29 -21.45
C LEU A 107 -11.87 -4.78 -20.04
N ILE A 108 -13.13 -4.81 -19.59
CA ILE A 108 -13.53 -4.47 -18.21
C ILE A 108 -12.83 -5.41 -17.22
N LEU A 109 -12.91 -6.73 -17.46
CA LEU A 109 -12.25 -7.70 -16.59
C LEU A 109 -10.73 -7.54 -16.58
N LYS A 110 -10.12 -7.39 -17.76
CA LYS A 110 -8.67 -7.19 -17.84
C LYS A 110 -8.25 -5.92 -17.09
N PHE A 111 -8.94 -4.81 -17.30
CA PHE A 111 -8.63 -3.56 -16.63
C PHE A 111 -8.80 -3.67 -15.11
N PHE A 112 -9.84 -4.35 -14.64
CA PHE A 112 -10.03 -4.62 -13.22
C PHE A 112 -8.93 -5.52 -12.65
N ASP A 113 -8.54 -6.59 -13.35
CA ASP A 113 -7.45 -7.48 -12.93
C ASP A 113 -6.10 -6.75 -12.86
N ASP A 114 -5.80 -5.91 -13.86
CA ASP A 114 -4.61 -5.04 -13.88
C ASP A 114 -4.64 -4.05 -12.70
N TYR A 115 -5.80 -3.51 -12.36
CA TYR A 115 -5.99 -2.62 -11.21
C TYR A 115 -5.77 -3.32 -9.86
N VAL A 116 -6.32 -4.53 -9.69
CA VAL A 116 -6.12 -5.33 -8.47
C VAL A 116 -4.65 -5.71 -8.29
N ALA A 117 -3.94 -6.03 -9.39
CA ALA A 117 -2.52 -6.33 -9.35
C ALA A 117 -1.68 -5.16 -8.83
N GLU A 118 -2.03 -3.92 -9.19
CA GLU A 118 -1.32 -2.73 -8.69
C GLU A 118 -1.56 -2.47 -7.21
N ILE A 119 -2.81 -2.58 -6.74
CA ILE A 119 -3.11 -2.48 -5.30
C ILE A 119 -2.30 -3.52 -4.53
N LYS A 120 -2.29 -4.77 -5.01
CA LYS A 120 -1.55 -5.84 -4.35
C LYS A 120 -0.07 -5.49 -4.24
N CYS A 121 0.53 -5.07 -5.35
CA CYS A 121 1.95 -4.76 -5.36
C CYS A 121 2.31 -3.59 -4.45
N HIS A 122 1.46 -2.56 -4.38
CA HIS A 122 1.63 -1.45 -3.44
C HIS A 122 1.57 -1.93 -1.97
N GLN A 123 0.58 -2.76 -1.62
CA GLN A 123 0.42 -3.30 -0.26
C GLN A 123 1.55 -4.29 0.11
N ASP A 124 2.04 -5.07 -0.86
CA ASP A 124 3.21 -5.93 -0.69
C ASP A 124 4.45 -5.07 -0.38
N TYR A 125 4.66 -3.97 -1.11
CA TYR A 125 5.77 -3.03 -0.83
C TYR A 125 5.67 -2.42 0.58
N GLU A 126 4.50 -1.93 0.96
CA GLU A 126 4.25 -1.41 2.32
C GLU A 126 4.53 -2.45 3.39
N SER A 127 4.06 -3.68 3.17
CA SER A 127 4.25 -4.79 4.09
C SER A 127 5.72 -5.15 4.25
N ASP A 128 6.47 -5.23 3.15
CA ASP A 128 7.85 -5.68 3.14
C ASP A 128 8.82 -4.60 3.63
N HIS A 129 8.52 -3.31 3.43
CA HIS A 129 9.42 -2.20 3.74
C HIS A 129 8.94 -1.37 4.93
N PHE A 130 7.81 -0.67 4.79
CA PHE A 130 7.34 0.29 5.79
C PHE A 130 6.87 -0.40 7.07
N PHE A 131 6.02 -1.43 6.97
CA PHE A 131 5.53 -2.16 8.13
C PHE A 131 6.63 -2.95 8.82
N THR A 132 7.57 -3.54 8.06
CA THR A 132 8.79 -4.15 8.63
C THR A 132 9.62 -3.13 9.43
N TYR A 133 9.77 -1.91 8.92
CA TYR A 133 10.44 -0.84 9.63
C TYR A 133 9.72 -0.47 10.94
N VAL A 134 8.40 -0.32 10.91
CA VAL A 134 7.58 -0.06 12.12
C VAL A 134 7.73 -1.20 13.14
N GLU A 135 7.75 -2.46 12.69
CA GLU A 135 7.97 -3.62 13.55
C GLU A 135 9.35 -3.62 14.21
N ASN A 136 10.38 -3.14 13.51
CA ASN A 136 11.71 -2.98 14.09
C ASN A 136 11.70 -1.89 15.18
N LEU A 137 11.03 -0.75 14.94
CA LEU A 137 10.87 0.29 15.96
C LEU A 137 10.16 -0.24 17.21
N LEU A 138 9.10 -1.04 17.03
CA LEU A 138 8.39 -1.69 18.13
C LEU A 138 9.27 -2.66 18.93
N LYS A 139 10.29 -3.26 18.29
CA LYS A 139 11.31 -4.09 18.95
C LYS A 139 12.45 -3.28 19.57
N GLY A 140 12.40 -1.94 19.48
CA GLY A 140 13.46 -1.04 19.95
C GLY A 140 14.69 -0.99 19.03
N VAL A 141 14.55 -1.41 17.77
CA VAL A 141 15.61 -1.42 16.77
C VAL A 141 15.35 -0.33 15.74
N ARG A 142 16.28 0.61 15.61
CA ARG A 142 16.25 1.66 14.59
C ARG A 142 17.51 1.58 13.71
N PRO A 143 17.39 1.12 12.45
CA PRO A 143 18.49 1.13 11.49
C PRO A 143 19.06 2.55 11.30
N ALA A 144 20.38 2.67 11.16
CA ALA A 144 21.06 3.97 11.00
C ALA A 144 20.82 4.62 9.63
N ASP A 145 20.55 3.82 8.60
CA ASP A 145 20.38 4.20 7.21
C ASP A 145 18.93 4.38 6.78
N VAL A 146 17.96 4.02 7.64
CA VAL A 146 16.53 4.13 7.36
C VAL A 146 15.83 4.94 8.45
N CYS A 147 15.10 5.97 8.02
CA CYS A 147 14.23 6.78 8.88
C CYS A 147 12.88 6.99 8.21
N LEU A 148 11.87 7.38 8.99
CA LEU A 148 10.52 7.60 8.51
C LEU A 148 10.47 8.52 7.28
N GLN A 149 11.32 9.54 7.25
CA GLN A 149 11.41 10.49 6.13
C GLN A 149 11.77 9.83 4.78
N HIS A 150 12.46 8.68 4.76
CA HIS A 150 12.75 7.97 3.50
C HIS A 150 11.48 7.50 2.80
N PHE A 151 10.46 7.09 3.57
CA PHE A 151 9.18 6.65 3.03
C PHE A 151 8.34 7.84 2.51
N GLU A 152 8.50 9.02 3.12
CA GLU A 152 7.84 10.26 2.69
C GLU A 152 8.51 10.87 1.44
N ASP A 153 9.85 10.95 1.44
CA ASP A 153 10.66 11.59 0.39
C ASP A 153 10.77 10.78 -0.89
N ASP A 154 10.51 9.47 -0.85
CA ASP A 154 10.50 8.66 -2.07
C ASP A 154 9.39 9.10 -3.06
N HIS A 155 8.51 10.06 -2.72
CA HIS A 155 7.49 10.64 -3.62
C HIS A 155 6.57 9.58 -4.28
N VAL A 156 6.62 8.33 -3.77
CA VAL A 156 6.00 7.14 -4.36
C VAL A 156 4.56 6.98 -3.89
N HIS A 157 4.29 7.12 -2.59
CA HIS A 157 2.95 6.90 -2.03
C HIS A 157 1.92 7.84 -2.67
N LEU A 158 2.17 9.16 -2.66
CA LEU A 158 1.22 10.16 -3.17
C LEU A 158 0.98 10.11 -4.69
N ASP A 159 1.96 9.69 -5.49
CA ASP A 159 1.79 9.61 -6.95
C ASP A 159 1.21 8.25 -7.39
N HIS A 160 1.46 7.19 -6.62
CA HIS A 160 0.87 5.89 -6.88
C HIS A 160 -0.61 5.85 -6.45
N ASP A 161 -0.97 6.42 -5.31
CA ASP A 161 -2.37 6.51 -4.87
C ASP A 161 -3.24 7.28 -5.86
N LYS A 162 -2.70 8.36 -6.43
CA LYS A 162 -3.36 9.11 -7.52
C LYS A 162 -3.51 8.27 -8.78
N LEU A 163 -2.53 7.42 -9.11
CA LEU A 163 -2.60 6.53 -10.26
C LEU A 163 -3.67 5.44 -10.06
N ILE A 164 -3.69 4.82 -8.87
CA ILE A 164 -4.73 3.86 -8.46
C ILE A 164 -6.11 4.54 -8.55
N ALA A 165 -6.28 5.72 -7.96
CA ALA A 165 -7.54 6.48 -8.00
C ALA A 165 -7.96 6.83 -9.44
N GLN A 166 -7.02 7.25 -10.30
CA GLN A 166 -7.30 7.55 -11.70
C GLN A 166 -7.75 6.30 -12.45
N LYS A 167 -7.11 5.16 -12.25
CA LYS A 167 -7.53 3.90 -12.88
C LYS A 167 -8.92 3.46 -12.43
N MET A 168 -9.23 3.59 -11.14
CA MET A 168 -10.57 3.35 -10.63
C MET A 168 -11.61 4.25 -11.33
N ALA A 169 -11.30 5.55 -11.50
CA ALA A 169 -12.16 6.48 -12.24
C ALA A 169 -12.32 6.09 -13.71
N ASP A 170 -11.25 5.65 -14.37
CA ASP A 170 -11.26 5.20 -15.76
C ASP A 170 -12.10 3.93 -15.94
N LEU A 171 -11.96 2.94 -15.05
CA LEU A 171 -12.77 1.71 -15.06
C LEU A 171 -14.26 2.03 -14.94
N LYS A 172 -14.65 2.84 -13.94
CA LYS A 172 -16.05 3.27 -13.77
C LYS A 172 -16.56 3.98 -15.03
N ASN A 173 -15.76 4.88 -15.61
CA ASN A 173 -16.11 5.60 -16.84
C ASN A 173 -16.29 4.64 -18.03
N ILE A 174 -15.44 3.62 -18.17
CA ILE A 174 -15.56 2.60 -19.22
C ILE A 174 -16.90 1.88 -19.09
N ILE A 175 -17.23 1.41 -17.89
CA ILE A 175 -18.49 0.69 -17.64
C ILE A 175 -19.68 1.60 -17.92
N ILE A 176 -19.69 2.84 -17.40
CA ILE A 176 -20.81 3.78 -17.56
C ILE A 176 -21.05 4.15 -19.03
N ARG A 177 -19.98 4.38 -19.81
CA ARG A 177 -20.08 4.88 -21.18
C ARG A 177 -20.24 3.76 -22.21
N TYR A 178 -19.64 2.61 -21.96
CA TYR A 178 -19.49 1.54 -22.93
C TYR A 178 -20.09 0.22 -22.48
N SER A 179 -20.95 0.20 -21.44
CA SER A 179 -21.64 -1.01 -20.98
C SER A 179 -22.18 -1.83 -22.16
N PRO A 180 -21.78 -3.11 -22.31
CA PRO A 180 -22.26 -3.97 -23.38
C PRO A 180 -23.78 -4.10 -23.36
N SER A 181 -24.42 -4.16 -24.53
CA SER A 181 -25.89 -4.35 -24.60
C SER A 181 -26.35 -5.72 -24.09
N SER A 182 -25.47 -6.72 -24.14
CA SER A 182 -25.68 -8.07 -23.62
C SER A 182 -25.44 -8.20 -22.11
N ALA A 183 -24.87 -7.17 -21.47
CA ALA A 183 -24.52 -7.25 -20.06
C ALA A 183 -25.74 -7.23 -19.13
N ASN A 184 -25.62 -7.91 -17.99
CA ASN A 184 -26.59 -7.78 -16.90
C ASN A 184 -26.40 -6.43 -16.20
N LYS A 185 -27.36 -5.52 -16.43
CA LYS A 185 -27.31 -4.14 -15.94
C LYS A 185 -27.40 -4.05 -14.42
N ASP A 186 -28.17 -4.93 -13.78
CA ASP A 186 -28.33 -4.89 -12.32
C ASP A 186 -27.03 -5.30 -11.63
N LEU A 187 -26.37 -6.36 -12.12
CA LEU A 187 -25.06 -6.78 -11.60
C LEU A 187 -23.96 -5.75 -11.89
N LEU A 188 -23.95 -5.10 -13.06
CA LEU A 188 -23.00 -4.03 -13.35
C LEU A 188 -23.21 -2.81 -12.44
N ASN A 189 -24.47 -2.42 -12.20
CA ASN A 189 -24.78 -1.31 -11.30
C ASN A 189 -24.35 -1.64 -9.87
N ASP A 190 -24.60 -2.85 -9.40
CA ASP A 190 -24.20 -3.28 -8.07
C ASP A 190 -22.66 -3.33 -7.95
N ALA A 191 -21.96 -3.85 -8.96
CA ALA A 191 -20.49 -3.84 -9.02
C ALA A 191 -19.93 -2.40 -8.96
N LEU A 192 -20.54 -1.45 -9.69
CA LEU A 192 -20.18 -0.03 -9.62
C LEU A 192 -20.41 0.55 -8.22
N MET A 193 -21.51 0.19 -7.54
CA MET A 193 -21.76 0.64 -6.17
C MET A 193 -20.71 0.08 -5.20
N HIS A 194 -20.29 -1.17 -5.38
CA HIS A 194 -19.20 -1.76 -4.61
C HIS A 194 -17.85 -1.09 -4.88
N LEU A 195 -17.54 -0.75 -6.14
CA LEU A 195 -16.34 0.03 -6.48
C LEU A 195 -16.34 1.41 -5.81
N CYS A 196 -17.48 2.11 -5.80
CA CYS A 196 -17.60 3.41 -5.13
C CYS A 196 -17.42 3.30 -3.60
N ARG A 197 -17.93 2.24 -2.98
CA ARG A 197 -17.70 1.98 -1.54
C ARG A 197 -16.24 1.68 -1.26
N PHE A 198 -15.61 0.85 -2.08
CA PHE A 198 -14.19 0.53 -1.98
C PHE A 198 -13.31 1.78 -2.11
N GLU A 199 -13.57 2.64 -3.10
CA GLU A 199 -12.83 3.89 -3.29
C GLU A 199 -12.94 4.82 -2.08
N LYS A 200 -14.14 4.96 -1.49
CA LYS A 200 -14.34 5.76 -0.28
C LYS A 200 -13.57 5.17 0.92
N ASP A 201 -13.60 3.85 1.07
CA ASP A 201 -12.93 3.16 2.17
C ASP A 201 -11.40 3.23 2.03
N MET A 202 -10.89 3.17 0.79
CA MET A 202 -9.48 3.39 0.48
C MET A 202 -9.04 4.84 0.77
N ASP A 203 -9.84 5.85 0.42
CA ASP A 203 -9.57 7.26 0.79
C ASP A 203 -9.45 7.42 2.31
N ILE A 204 -10.35 6.79 3.07
CA ILE A 204 -10.31 6.83 4.53
C ILE A 204 -9.07 6.11 5.06
N HIS A 205 -8.69 4.98 4.46
CA HIS A 205 -7.49 4.22 4.80
C HIS A 205 -6.21 5.05 4.61
N THR A 206 -6.00 5.62 3.42
CA THR A 206 -4.84 6.49 3.15
C THR A 206 -4.82 7.70 4.10
N ARG A 207 -5.98 8.34 4.33
CA ARG A 207 -6.05 9.47 5.27
C ARG A 207 -5.77 9.06 6.71
N LEU A 208 -6.15 7.86 7.13
CA LEU A 208 -5.86 7.33 8.47
C LEU A 208 -4.36 7.08 8.62
N GLU A 209 -3.71 6.58 7.57
CA GLU A 209 -2.25 6.44 7.53
C GLU A 209 -1.55 7.78 7.69
N ASP A 210 -1.88 8.74 6.83
CA ASP A 210 -1.27 10.08 6.81
C ASP A 210 -1.55 10.88 8.08
N THR A 211 -2.77 10.78 8.61
CA THR A 211 -3.24 11.66 9.69
C THR A 211 -3.01 11.06 11.07
N ILE A 212 -3.02 9.74 11.20
CA ILE A 212 -2.94 9.07 12.50
C ILE A 212 -1.69 8.19 12.57
N PHE A 213 -1.55 7.23 11.66
CA PHE A 213 -0.49 6.23 11.77
C PHE A 213 0.91 6.83 11.66
N ILE A 214 1.20 7.59 10.62
CA ILE A 214 2.51 8.22 10.39
C ILE A 214 2.92 9.13 11.57
N PRO A 215 2.05 10.03 12.08
CA PRO A 215 2.38 10.81 13.28
C PRO A 215 2.69 9.97 14.51
N VAL A 216 1.94 8.89 14.78
CA VAL A 216 2.20 8.01 15.94
C VAL A 216 3.51 7.23 15.74
N VAL A 217 3.79 6.77 14.52
CA VAL A 217 5.07 6.13 14.17
C VAL A 217 6.23 7.11 14.32
N SER A 218 6.06 8.37 13.95
CA SER A 218 7.08 9.42 14.16
C SER A 218 7.38 9.64 15.65
N MET A 219 6.34 9.64 16.50
CA MET A 219 6.52 9.71 17.95
C MET A 219 7.27 8.48 18.48
N LEU A 220 6.92 7.28 18.02
CA LEU A 220 7.65 6.06 18.36
C LEU A 220 9.11 6.12 17.92
N GLU A 221 9.39 6.51 16.67
CA GLU A 221 10.74 6.64 16.11
C GLU A 221 11.61 7.58 16.96
N SER A 222 11.03 8.68 17.48
CA SER A 222 11.73 9.64 18.33
C SER A 222 12.14 9.07 19.70
N GLN A 223 11.50 7.99 20.14
CA GLN A 223 11.75 7.33 21.42
C GLN A 223 12.76 6.17 21.31
N VAL A 224 13.07 5.73 20.09
CA VAL A 224 14.01 4.61 19.83
C VAL A 224 15.37 5.17 19.42
N GLU A 225 16.41 4.84 20.19
CA GLU A 225 17.79 5.21 19.86
C GLU A 225 18.27 4.45 18.61
N VAL A 226 19.08 5.13 17.78
CA VAL A 226 19.73 4.51 16.62
C VAL A 226 20.69 3.45 17.12
N ASN A 227 20.44 2.19 16.76
CA ASN A 227 21.24 1.06 17.16
C ASN A 227 21.56 0.21 15.92
N ASP A 228 22.85 0.05 15.61
CA ASP A 228 23.37 -0.91 14.61
C ASP A 228 23.26 -2.37 15.10
N GLY A 229 22.18 -2.70 15.81
CA GLY A 229 21.98 -4.03 16.39
C GLY A 229 21.82 -5.07 15.29
N GLU A 230 22.78 -6.00 15.22
CA GLU A 230 22.85 -7.23 14.43
C GLU A 230 21.49 -7.76 13.99
N SER A 231 20.97 -7.27 12.87
CA SER A 231 19.93 -7.98 12.13
C SER A 231 20.63 -9.03 11.28
N GLU A 232 20.50 -10.30 11.68
CA GLU A 232 20.80 -11.47 10.86
C GLU A 232 19.85 -11.55 9.64
N VAL A 233 19.84 -10.54 8.78
CA VAL A 233 19.29 -10.65 7.42
C VAL A 233 20.12 -9.74 6.50
N LEU A 234 20.97 -10.37 5.70
CA LEU A 234 21.77 -9.81 4.60
C LEU A 234 22.86 -8.80 4.99
N ALA A 235 23.89 -9.30 5.67
CA ALA A 235 25.22 -8.69 5.64
C ALA A 235 25.77 -8.74 4.19
N ASN A 236 25.58 -7.65 3.44
CA ASN A 236 26.53 -7.26 2.41
C ASN A 236 27.27 -6.03 2.92
N GLU A 237 28.56 -6.22 3.20
CA GLU A 237 29.52 -5.17 3.47
C GLU A 237 29.45 -4.10 2.36
N THR A 238 29.20 -2.84 2.71
CA THR A 238 30.21 -1.78 2.58
C THR A 238 29.73 -0.49 3.22
N ASN A 239 30.67 0.12 3.92
CA ASN A 239 30.58 1.34 4.69
C ASN A 239 31.18 2.47 3.84
N GLU A 240 30.36 3.40 3.37
CA GLU A 240 30.67 4.80 3.01
C GLU A 240 29.34 5.42 2.57
N LYS A 241 29.03 6.66 2.98
CA LYS A 241 27.77 7.37 2.69
C LYS A 241 27.22 7.04 1.30
N ASP A 242 26.27 6.11 1.25
CA ASP A 242 25.68 5.69 0.00
C ASP A 242 24.87 6.88 -0.54
N PRO A 243 25.20 7.44 -1.71
CA PRO A 243 24.49 8.60 -2.23
C PRO A 243 23.07 8.24 -2.68
N LEU A 244 22.75 6.94 -2.81
CA LEU A 244 21.51 6.45 -3.37
C LEU A 244 20.54 5.97 -2.29
N SER A 245 19.27 6.34 -2.44
CA SER A 245 18.21 5.72 -1.62
C SER A 245 18.01 4.26 -2.01
N GLN A 246 17.40 3.48 -1.11
CA GLN A 246 17.04 2.09 -1.39
C GLN A 246 16.22 1.97 -2.69
N ARG A 247 15.30 2.90 -2.90
CA ARG A 247 14.49 2.97 -4.11
C ARG A 247 15.29 3.25 -5.37
N GLU A 248 16.30 4.12 -5.28
CA GLU A 248 17.20 4.38 -6.40
C GLU A 248 18.03 3.13 -6.77
N LYS A 249 18.42 2.31 -5.78
CA LYS A 249 19.09 1.02 -6.02
C LYS A 249 18.18 0.01 -6.71
N GLU A 250 16.90 -0.07 -6.31
CA GLU A 250 15.90 -0.90 -6.98
C GLU A 250 15.71 -0.50 -8.44
N ILE A 251 15.62 0.81 -8.71
CA ILE A 251 15.50 1.33 -10.08
C ILE A 251 16.75 1.00 -10.90
N ILE A 252 17.95 1.16 -10.33
CA ILE A 252 19.18 0.75 -11.01
C ILE A 252 19.15 -0.75 -11.31
N THR A 253 18.72 -1.58 -10.36
CA THR A 253 18.60 -3.04 -10.54
C THR A 253 17.69 -3.38 -11.72
N CYS A 254 16.55 -2.71 -11.83
CA CYS A 254 15.61 -2.90 -12.93
C CYS A 254 16.18 -2.42 -14.28
N VAL A 255 16.91 -1.30 -14.29
CA VAL A 255 17.63 -0.81 -15.48
C VAL A 255 18.70 -1.80 -15.93
N VAL A 256 19.45 -2.40 -15.00
CA VAL A 256 20.45 -3.43 -15.28
C VAL A 256 19.82 -4.68 -15.87
N LYS A 257 18.61 -5.03 -15.42
CA LYS A 257 17.77 -6.10 -16.00
C LYS A 257 17.19 -5.76 -17.39
N GLY A 258 17.54 -4.61 -17.97
CA GLY A 258 17.08 -4.21 -19.30
C GLY A 258 15.62 -3.80 -19.40
N GLN A 259 14.94 -3.62 -18.26
CA GLN A 259 13.53 -3.22 -18.23
C GLN A 259 13.34 -1.79 -18.77
N THR A 260 12.29 -1.60 -19.55
CA THR A 260 11.83 -0.29 -20.03
C THR A 260 11.25 0.53 -18.86
N ASN A 261 11.16 1.86 -18.99
CA ASN A 261 10.56 2.69 -17.93
C ASN A 261 9.14 2.25 -17.54
N LYS A 262 8.39 1.70 -18.49
CA LYS A 262 7.07 1.15 -18.23
C LYS A 262 7.16 -0.14 -17.42
N GLU A 263 8.01 -1.08 -17.82
CA GLU A 263 8.21 -2.33 -17.06
C GLU A 263 8.79 -2.06 -15.67
N ILE A 264 9.66 -1.06 -15.50
CA ILE A 264 10.15 -0.62 -14.18
C ILE A 264 9.00 -0.07 -13.35
N ALA A 265 8.15 0.78 -13.94
CA ALA A 265 6.98 1.35 -13.28
C ALA A 265 6.01 0.25 -12.81
N ASP A 266 5.76 -0.72 -13.68
CA ASP A 266 4.89 -1.87 -13.41
C ASP A 266 5.53 -2.82 -12.37
N THR A 267 6.85 -3.03 -12.40
CA THR A 267 7.58 -3.92 -11.46
C THR A 267 7.68 -3.33 -10.06
N LEU A 268 7.98 -2.02 -9.99
CA LEU A 268 8.19 -1.32 -8.74
C LEU A 268 6.91 -0.68 -8.22
N CYS A 269 5.83 -0.71 -9.00
CA CYS A 269 4.52 -0.19 -8.63
C CYS A 269 4.58 1.28 -8.27
N ILE A 270 5.11 2.06 -9.22
CA ILE A 270 5.16 3.52 -9.18
C ILE A 270 4.70 4.09 -10.51
N ALA A 271 4.26 5.34 -10.50
CA ALA A 271 3.94 6.01 -11.74
C ALA A 271 5.18 6.12 -12.64
N MET A 272 4.98 5.98 -13.96
CA MET A 272 6.08 6.03 -14.93
C MET A 272 6.86 7.36 -14.86
N HIS A 273 6.21 8.48 -14.53
CA HIS A 273 6.92 9.74 -14.34
C HIS A 273 7.80 9.74 -13.09
N THR A 274 7.43 9.02 -12.03
CA THR A 274 8.23 8.82 -10.82
C THR A 274 9.50 8.05 -11.15
N VAL A 275 9.43 6.99 -11.96
CA VAL A 275 10.61 6.30 -12.51
C VAL A 275 11.53 7.29 -13.24
N LEU A 276 10.98 8.13 -14.11
CA LEU A 276 11.76 9.13 -14.83
C LEU A 276 12.42 10.15 -13.89
N THR A 277 11.73 10.56 -12.82
CA THR A 277 12.27 11.46 -11.79
C THR A 277 13.43 10.81 -11.05
N HIS A 278 13.26 9.58 -10.53
CA HIS A 278 14.36 8.86 -9.89
C HIS A 278 15.54 8.65 -10.84
N ARG A 279 15.31 8.27 -12.10
CA ARG A 279 16.40 8.12 -13.09
C ARG A 279 17.17 9.42 -13.31
N ARG A 280 16.49 10.57 -13.30
CA ARG A 280 17.16 11.89 -13.36
C ARG A 280 17.95 12.18 -12.09
N ASN A 281 17.41 11.84 -10.92
CA ASN A 281 18.08 12.04 -9.63
C ASN A 281 19.33 11.16 -9.51
N ILE A 282 19.22 9.87 -9.85
CA ILE A 282 20.35 8.93 -9.96
C ILE A 282 21.43 9.50 -10.87
N ALA A 283 21.05 9.93 -12.08
CA ALA A 283 22.01 10.47 -13.04
C ALA A 283 22.72 11.73 -12.52
N LYS A 284 22.02 12.60 -11.77
CA LYS A 284 22.61 13.78 -11.12
C LYS A 284 23.51 13.42 -9.94
N LYS A 285 23.10 12.47 -9.11
CA LYS A 285 23.83 12.03 -7.91
C LYS A 285 25.13 11.31 -8.27
N LEU A 286 25.11 10.50 -9.32
CA LEU A 286 26.24 9.68 -9.75
C LEU A 286 27.09 10.32 -10.85
N ASP A 287 26.61 11.39 -11.49
CA ASP A 287 27.18 11.97 -12.72
C ASP A 287 27.32 10.92 -13.85
N ILE A 288 26.39 9.96 -13.90
CA ILE A 288 26.35 8.90 -14.90
C ILE A 288 25.10 9.07 -15.76
N HIS A 289 25.31 9.32 -17.05
CA HIS A 289 24.22 9.54 -18.02
C HIS A 289 24.01 8.38 -18.99
N THR A 290 24.83 7.32 -18.93
CA THR A 290 24.73 6.19 -19.86
C THR A 290 24.23 4.93 -19.15
N PRO A 291 23.35 4.12 -19.78
CA PRO A 291 22.92 2.84 -19.22
C PRO A 291 24.09 1.89 -18.92
N ALA A 292 25.09 1.84 -19.82
CA ALA A 292 26.29 1.03 -19.61
C ALA A 292 27.09 1.47 -18.37
N GLY A 293 27.21 2.78 -18.13
CA GLY A 293 27.84 3.32 -16.92
C GLY A 293 27.08 2.93 -15.64
N LEU A 294 25.74 2.94 -15.67
CA LEU A 294 24.92 2.50 -14.54
C LEU A 294 25.08 1.01 -14.25
N VAL A 295 25.19 0.18 -15.29
CA VAL A 295 25.46 -1.26 -15.14
C VAL A 295 26.80 -1.51 -14.47
N ILE A 296 27.86 -0.83 -14.92
CA ILE A 296 29.19 -0.95 -14.30
C ILE A 296 29.14 -0.48 -12.85
N TYR A 297 28.50 0.66 -12.58
CA TYR A 297 28.35 1.18 -11.22
C TYR A 297 27.65 0.17 -10.29
N ALA A 298 26.55 -0.42 -10.75
CA ALA A 298 25.77 -1.39 -9.98
C ALA A 298 26.57 -2.65 -9.62
N ILE A 299 27.42 -3.14 -10.53
CA ILE A 299 28.29 -4.29 -10.28
C ILE A 299 29.40 -3.93 -9.30
N VAL A 300 30.05 -2.78 -9.49
CA VAL A 300 31.20 -2.33 -8.67
C VAL A 300 30.79 -2.09 -7.22
N HIS A 301 29.59 -1.56 -6.99
CA HIS A 301 29.06 -1.26 -5.65
C HIS A 301 28.21 -2.42 -5.08
N GLY A 302 28.21 -3.60 -5.71
CA GLY A 302 27.51 -4.78 -5.20
C GLY A 302 25.99 -4.69 -5.17
N ILE A 303 25.39 -3.72 -5.89
CA ILE A 303 23.93 -3.58 -6.04
C ILE A 303 23.35 -4.78 -6.82
N VAL A 304 24.10 -5.28 -7.81
CA VAL A 304 23.71 -6.43 -8.65
C VAL A 304 24.89 -7.37 -8.82
N LYS A 305 24.68 -8.69 -8.74
CA LYS A 305 25.73 -9.68 -9.03
C LYS A 305 25.80 -9.93 -10.54
N VAL A 306 27.00 -10.23 -11.04
CA VAL A 306 27.21 -10.53 -12.48
C VAL A 306 26.37 -11.72 -12.96
N GLU A 307 25.97 -12.60 -12.04
CA GLU A 307 25.10 -13.74 -12.31
C GLU A 307 23.66 -13.32 -12.66
N ASP A 308 23.14 -12.27 -12.03
CA ASP A 308 21.79 -11.73 -12.25
C ASP A 308 21.60 -11.12 -13.66
N ILE A 309 22.71 -10.89 -14.38
CA ILE A 309 22.74 -10.31 -15.73
C ILE A 309 22.71 -11.41 -16.81
N LYS A 310 23.09 -12.65 -16.49
CA LYS A 310 23.26 -13.72 -17.49
C LYS A 310 21.95 -14.28 -18.06
N ASP A 311 20.83 -14.10 -17.37
CA ASP A 311 19.52 -14.55 -17.84
C ASP A 311 18.93 -13.67 -18.98
N LEU A 312 19.58 -12.54 -19.30
CA LEU A 312 19.09 -11.55 -20.27
C LEU A 312 19.50 -11.82 -21.72
N GLN A 313 20.37 -12.79 -21.99
CA GLN A 313 20.87 -13.06 -23.34
C GLN A 313 20.23 -14.27 -24.05
N TYR A 314 19.33 -15.02 -23.39
CA TYR A 314 18.70 -16.22 -23.97
C TYR A 314 17.20 -16.40 -23.68
N SER A 315 16.46 -15.29 -23.53
CA SER A 315 14.98 -15.30 -23.44
C SER A 315 14.35 -14.67 -24.68
#